data_AF-A0A0F9MM54-F1
#
_entry.id   AF-A0A0F9MM54-F1
#
_cell.length_a   1.000
_cell.length_b   1.000
_cell.length_c   1.000
_cell.angle_alpha   90.00
_cell.angle_beta   90.00
_cell.angle_gamma   90.00
#
_symmetry.space_group_name_H-M   'P 1'
#
loop_
_entity.id
_entity.type
_entity.pdbx_description
1 polymer ?
#
loop_
_entity_poly.entity_id
_entity_poly.type
_entity_poly.pdbx_seq_one_letter_code
_entity_poly.pdbx_strand_id
1 'polypeptide(L)'
;PVEDEAIANKKYVDDSVPTSGFWTADGTKVFDGSAGGMSTYQDLDISAQVGSNSALVFLKVFATTRIGIDFRVNGETDNVQTASRAQNINQSAGASAAEISISNEDAIVYLVCSTDGAGILEWRASSSSTNVKIFVIGYVN
;
A
#
# COMPACT_ATOMS: atom_id res chain seq x y z
N PRO A 1 37.01 27.81 -0.42
CA PRO A 1 36.23 26.67 0.11
C PRO A 1 36.91 26.15 1.38
N VAL A 2 36.18 26.09 2.50
CA VAL A 2 36.67 25.33 3.66
C VAL A 2 36.54 23.87 3.26
N GLU A 3 37.60 23.08 3.38
CA GLU A 3 37.53 21.65 3.08
C GLU A 3 36.52 20.99 4.04
N ASP A 4 35.72 20.04 3.55
CA ASP A 4 34.60 19.42 4.28
C ASP A 4 35.01 18.87 5.66
N GLU A 5 36.29 18.56 5.85
CA GLU A 5 36.88 18.11 7.12
C GLU A 5 36.80 19.15 8.26
N ALA A 6 36.56 20.43 7.96
CA ALA A 6 36.41 21.50 8.96
C ALA A 6 34.98 21.67 9.49
N ILE A 7 33.99 20.94 8.95
CA ILE A 7 32.62 20.96 9.44
C ILE A 7 32.57 20.01 10.65
N ALA A 8 32.55 20.58 11.86
CA ALA A 8 32.41 19.80 13.09
C ALA A 8 31.22 18.83 12.97
N ASN A 9 31.46 17.53 13.24
CA ASN A 9 30.41 16.50 13.29
C ASN A 9 29.26 17.05 14.15
N LYS A 10 28.11 17.27 13.52
CA LYS A 10 26.90 17.64 14.22
C LYS A 10 26.32 16.34 14.74
N LYS A 11 26.73 15.95 15.95
CA LYS A 11 26.31 14.72 16.65
C LYS A 11 24.80 14.39 16.55
N TYR A 12 23.93 15.41 16.45
CA TYR A 12 22.49 15.22 16.29
C TYR A 12 22.05 14.78 14.87
N VAL A 13 22.83 15.07 13.84
CA VAL A 13 22.52 14.83 12.42
C VAL A 13 23.38 13.69 11.86
N ASP A 14 24.66 13.63 12.23
CA ASP A 14 25.63 12.70 11.62
C ASP A 14 25.76 11.39 12.40
N ASP A 15 25.53 11.41 13.73
CA ASP A 15 25.53 10.18 14.57
C ASP A 15 24.12 9.62 14.79
N SER A 16 23.06 10.34 14.39
CA SER A 16 21.72 9.77 14.43
C SER A 16 21.63 8.68 13.38
N VAL A 17 21.73 7.42 13.79
CA VAL A 17 21.20 6.30 13.02
C VAL A 17 19.70 6.31 13.31
N PRO A 18 18.83 6.70 12.36
CA PRO A 18 17.41 6.57 12.59
C PRO A 18 17.11 5.11 12.99
N THR A 19 16.18 4.89 13.89
CA THR A 19 15.80 3.53 14.34
C THR A 19 14.42 3.12 13.83
N SER A 20 13.75 4.05 13.14
CA SER A 20 12.46 3.92 12.45
C SER A 20 12.41 4.96 11.32
N GLY A 21 11.44 4.84 10.42
CA GLY A 21 11.17 5.80 9.35
C GLY A 21 11.99 5.62 8.08
N PHE A 22 12.66 4.47 7.88
CA PHE A 22 13.41 4.22 6.65
C PHE A 22 12.56 3.59 5.56
N TRP A 23 12.73 4.10 4.35
CA TRP A 23 12.28 3.44 3.14
C TRP A 23 13.06 2.15 2.90
N THR A 24 12.35 1.04 2.79
CA THR A 24 12.86 -0.22 2.26
C THR A 24 12.24 -0.46 0.89
N ALA A 25 13.06 -0.60 -0.14
CA ALA A 25 12.58 -1.00 -1.47
C ALA A 25 12.30 -2.50 -1.47
N ASP A 26 11.13 -2.88 -2.00
CA ASP A 26 10.70 -4.26 -2.13
C ASP A 26 10.19 -4.48 -3.57
N GLY A 27 10.10 -5.72 -4.02
CA GLY A 27 9.49 -6.08 -5.31
C GLY A 27 8.64 -7.34 -5.20
N THR A 28 8.36 -7.77 -3.98
CA THR A 28 7.73 -9.06 -3.69
C THR A 28 6.29 -9.04 -4.12
N LYS A 29 5.91 -10.05 -4.91
CA LYS A 29 4.51 -10.32 -5.23
C LYS A 29 3.86 -11.04 -4.06
N VAL A 30 2.91 -10.39 -3.42
CA VAL A 30 2.21 -10.88 -2.22
C VAL A 30 0.84 -11.48 -2.56
N PHE A 31 0.34 -11.23 -3.77
CA PHE A 31 -0.87 -11.86 -4.28
C PHE A 31 -0.78 -12.08 -5.80
N ASP A 32 -1.24 -13.23 -6.28
CA ASP A 32 -1.43 -13.55 -7.70
C ASP A 32 -2.59 -14.53 -7.85
N GLY A 33 -3.74 -14.03 -8.25
CA GLY A 33 -4.93 -14.86 -8.36
C GLY A 33 -6.16 -14.10 -8.81
N SER A 34 -7.27 -14.82 -8.87
CA SER A 34 -8.58 -14.21 -9.12
C SER A 34 -9.05 -13.49 -7.87
N ALA A 35 -9.54 -12.26 -8.01
CA ALA A 35 -10.27 -11.55 -6.95
C ALA A 35 -11.70 -12.12 -6.73
N GLY A 36 -11.94 -13.35 -7.19
CA GLY A 36 -13.20 -14.06 -7.12
C GLY A 36 -13.76 -14.24 -5.73
N GLY A 37 -14.94 -13.68 -5.49
CA GLY A 37 -15.65 -13.81 -4.21
C GLY A 37 -15.17 -12.85 -3.13
N MET A 38 -14.25 -11.93 -3.44
CA MET A 38 -13.70 -10.96 -2.49
C MET A 38 -14.57 -9.70 -2.35
N SER A 39 -15.88 -9.86 -2.23
CA SER A 39 -16.79 -8.73 -1.98
C SER A 39 -16.71 -8.21 -0.54
N THR A 40 -16.12 -9.00 0.36
CA THR A 40 -15.76 -8.60 1.71
C THR A 40 -14.25 -8.39 1.81
N TYR A 41 -13.84 -7.58 2.77
CA TYR A 41 -12.43 -7.44 3.12
C TYR A 41 -11.85 -8.80 3.54
N GLN A 42 -10.67 -9.09 3.04
CA GLN A 42 -9.87 -10.27 3.34
C GLN A 42 -8.46 -9.82 3.71
N ASP A 43 -7.81 -10.59 4.56
CA ASP A 43 -6.44 -10.33 4.99
C ASP A 43 -5.47 -10.49 3.82
N LEU A 44 -4.60 -9.49 3.65
CA LEU A 44 -3.35 -9.57 2.90
C LEU A 44 -2.23 -9.52 3.93
N ASP A 45 -1.76 -10.69 4.33
CA ASP A 45 -0.63 -10.83 5.23
C ASP A 45 0.67 -10.54 4.47
N ILE A 46 1.32 -9.43 4.85
CA ILE A 46 2.63 -9.02 4.35
C ILE A 46 3.66 -8.89 5.49
N SER A 47 3.41 -9.58 6.61
CA SER A 47 4.29 -9.59 7.77
C SER A 47 5.68 -10.15 7.46
N ALA A 48 5.81 -10.98 6.42
CA ALA A 48 7.11 -11.44 5.93
C ALA A 48 7.98 -10.31 5.35
N GLN A 49 7.37 -9.21 4.90
CA GLN A 49 8.03 -8.03 4.37
C GLN A 49 8.23 -6.97 5.46
N VAL A 50 7.17 -6.59 6.15
CA VAL A 50 7.19 -5.45 7.09
C VAL A 50 7.50 -5.85 8.54
N GLY A 51 7.45 -7.15 8.86
CA GLY A 51 7.50 -7.67 10.23
C GLY A 51 6.17 -7.48 10.97
N SER A 52 6.15 -7.76 12.27
CA SER A 52 5.02 -7.43 13.15
C SER A 52 5.05 -5.95 13.54
N ASN A 53 4.83 -5.07 12.56
CA ASN A 53 4.85 -3.62 12.70
C ASN A 53 3.71 -2.99 11.91
N SER A 54 3.21 -1.85 12.41
CA SER A 54 2.41 -0.93 11.61
C SER A 54 3.33 -0.17 10.66
N ALA A 55 3.22 -0.47 9.37
CA ALA A 55 4.08 0.06 8.33
C ALA A 55 3.26 0.84 7.31
N LEU A 56 3.82 1.93 6.78
CA LEU A 56 3.30 2.58 5.58
C LEU A 56 3.84 1.84 4.36
N VAL A 57 2.97 1.17 3.63
CA VAL A 57 3.32 0.29 2.50
C VAL A 57 2.92 0.89 1.17
N PHE A 58 3.75 0.66 0.17
CA PHE A 58 3.58 1.14 -1.18
C PHE A 58 3.35 -0.07 -2.05
N LEU A 59 2.18 -0.11 -2.69
CA LEU A 59 1.71 -1.25 -3.46
C LEU A 59 1.67 -0.90 -4.93
N LYS A 60 2.04 -1.88 -5.75
CA LYS A 60 1.72 -1.91 -7.19
C LYS A 60 0.66 -2.97 -7.40
N VAL A 61 -0.49 -2.56 -7.92
CA VAL A 61 -1.63 -3.44 -8.19
C VAL A 61 -1.84 -3.52 -9.69
N PHE A 62 -1.93 -4.73 -10.19
CA PHE A 62 -2.19 -5.03 -11.60
C PHE A 62 -3.52 -5.77 -11.74
N ALA A 63 -4.32 -5.40 -12.73
CA ALA A 63 -5.57 -6.08 -13.07
C ALA A 63 -5.76 -6.17 -14.59
N THR A 64 -6.30 -7.29 -15.08
CA THR A 64 -6.52 -7.54 -16.52
C THR A 64 -7.81 -6.94 -17.07
N THR A 65 -8.73 -6.52 -16.21
CA THR A 65 -10.03 -5.92 -16.57
C THR A 65 -10.44 -4.86 -15.55
N ARG A 66 -11.46 -4.05 -15.86
CA ARG A 66 -11.98 -3.04 -14.94
C ARG A 66 -12.46 -3.64 -13.63
N ILE A 67 -11.92 -3.15 -12.53
CA ILE A 67 -12.27 -3.55 -11.17
C ILE A 67 -11.99 -2.41 -10.18
N GLY A 68 -12.93 -2.13 -9.29
CA GLY A 68 -12.67 -1.35 -8.08
C GLY A 68 -12.00 -2.22 -7.02
N ILE A 69 -10.90 -1.75 -6.43
CA ILE A 69 -10.15 -2.43 -5.38
C ILE A 69 -9.97 -1.47 -4.21
N ASP A 70 -10.34 -1.91 -3.03
CA ASP A 70 -10.16 -1.12 -1.81
C ASP A 70 -9.18 -1.85 -0.89
N PHE A 71 -8.31 -1.09 -0.25
CA PHE A 71 -7.40 -1.52 0.79
C PHE A 71 -7.75 -0.77 2.09
N ARG A 72 -7.38 -1.32 3.24
CA ARG A 72 -7.47 -0.64 4.53
C ARG A 72 -6.55 -1.30 5.55
N VAL A 73 -6.34 -0.61 6.67
CA VAL A 73 -5.70 -1.21 7.84
C VAL A 73 -6.59 -2.34 8.35
N ASN A 74 -5.99 -3.46 8.75
CA ASN A 74 -6.73 -4.60 9.27
C ASN A 74 -7.52 -4.24 10.54
N GLY A 75 -8.77 -4.72 10.62
CA GLY A 75 -9.67 -4.47 11.74
C GLY A 75 -10.41 -3.13 11.69
N GLU A 76 -10.15 -2.30 10.67
CA GLU A 76 -10.93 -1.09 10.44
C GLU A 76 -12.39 -1.44 10.14
N THR A 77 -13.31 -0.63 10.66
CA THR A 77 -14.75 -0.82 10.42
C THR A 77 -15.31 0.14 9.37
N ASP A 78 -14.53 1.17 9.05
CA ASP A 78 -14.87 2.12 8.02
C ASP A 78 -14.88 1.46 6.65
N ASN A 79 -15.89 1.83 5.87
CA ASN A 79 -16.09 1.31 4.54
C ASN A 79 -15.39 2.26 3.55
N VAL A 80 -14.15 1.94 3.18
CA VAL A 80 -13.40 2.72 2.21
C VAL A 80 -14.10 2.58 0.86
N GLN A 81 -14.73 3.64 0.36
CA GLN A 81 -15.44 3.57 -0.93
C GLN A 81 -14.49 3.90 -2.08
N THR A 82 -14.50 3.04 -3.10
CA THR A 82 -13.84 3.27 -4.38
C THR A 82 -14.28 4.61 -5.00
N ALA A 83 -13.31 5.39 -5.51
CA ALA A 83 -13.47 6.78 -5.93
C ALA A 83 -14.59 7.07 -6.95
N SER A 84 -15.11 6.10 -7.72
CA SER A 84 -16.28 6.32 -8.60
C SER A 84 -17.57 6.69 -7.88
N ARG A 85 -17.69 6.39 -6.57
CA ARG A 85 -18.85 6.80 -5.75
C ARG A 85 -18.60 8.07 -4.93
N ALA A 86 -17.40 8.64 -5.00
CA ALA A 86 -16.99 9.84 -4.29
C ALA A 86 -17.28 11.14 -5.07
N GLN A 87 -18.37 11.19 -5.85
CA GLN A 87 -18.71 12.35 -6.68
C GLN A 87 -19.01 13.64 -5.88
N ASN A 88 -19.12 13.61 -4.55
CA ASN A 88 -19.57 14.77 -3.76
C ASN A 88 -19.02 14.86 -2.32
N ILE A 89 -17.82 14.34 -2.00
CA ILE A 89 -17.31 14.55 -0.64
C ILE A 89 -15.81 14.80 -0.60
N ASN A 90 -15.45 15.84 0.17
CA ASN A 90 -14.16 16.13 0.79
C ASN A 90 -13.70 14.96 1.71
N GLN A 91 -13.64 13.74 1.21
CA GLN A 91 -13.17 12.57 1.95
C GLN A 91 -11.91 12.07 1.26
N SER A 92 -10.81 12.47 1.89
CA SER A 92 -9.41 12.22 1.57
C SER A 92 -9.18 10.91 0.81
N ALA A 93 -8.62 11.04 -0.39
CA ALA A 93 -7.68 10.06 -0.93
C ALA A 93 -6.40 10.10 -0.06
N GLY A 94 -6.52 9.66 1.18
CA GLY A 94 -5.40 9.31 2.04
C GLY A 94 -5.15 7.82 1.90
N ALA A 95 -4.53 7.42 0.78
CA ALA A 95 -3.80 6.16 0.68
C ALA A 95 -4.55 4.89 1.15
N SER A 96 -5.70 4.53 0.55
CA SER A 96 -6.38 3.26 0.88
C SER A 96 -7.42 2.76 -0.15
N ALA A 97 -8.03 3.61 -0.99
CA ALA A 97 -8.92 3.12 -2.05
C ALA A 97 -8.44 3.53 -3.46
N ALA A 98 -8.54 2.58 -4.41
CA ALA A 98 -8.20 2.80 -5.81
C ALA A 98 -9.24 2.21 -6.75
N GLU A 99 -9.78 3.02 -7.65
CA GLU A 99 -10.55 2.49 -8.77
C GLU A 99 -9.62 2.15 -9.93
N ILE A 100 -9.57 0.88 -10.31
CA ILE A 100 -8.88 0.46 -11.53
C ILE A 100 -9.93 0.34 -12.64
N SER A 101 -10.27 1.48 -13.25
CA SER A 101 -11.24 1.56 -14.34
C SER A 101 -10.54 1.50 -15.70
N ILE A 102 -10.61 0.35 -16.37
CA ILE A 102 -9.96 0.13 -17.68
C ILE A 102 -11.02 -0.19 -18.74
N SER A 103 -11.01 0.53 -19.85
CA SER A 103 -11.86 0.19 -20.99
C SER A 103 -11.28 -0.98 -21.80
N ASN A 104 -9.95 -1.06 -21.97
CA ASN A 104 -9.30 -2.10 -22.77
C ASN A 104 -7.86 -2.39 -22.23
N GLU A 105 -7.68 -3.54 -21.55
CA GLU A 105 -6.43 -4.24 -21.13
C GLU A 105 -5.53 -3.68 -20.01
N ASP A 106 -5.00 -4.61 -19.19
CA ASP A 106 -3.80 -4.54 -18.34
C ASP A 106 -3.47 -3.17 -17.72
N ALA A 107 -4.12 -2.83 -16.61
CA ALA A 107 -3.81 -1.61 -15.87
C ALA A 107 -2.95 -1.88 -14.65
N ILE A 108 -2.20 -0.85 -14.30
CA ILE A 108 -1.35 -0.78 -13.12
C ILE A 108 -1.76 0.47 -12.34
N VAL A 109 -1.98 0.31 -11.04
CA VAL A 109 -2.11 1.42 -10.10
C VAL A 109 -1.05 1.28 -9.02
N TYR A 110 -0.52 2.43 -8.60
CA TYR A 110 0.32 2.54 -7.43
C TYR A 110 -0.48 3.21 -6.32
N LEU A 111 -0.46 2.63 -5.13
CA LEU A 111 -1.13 3.18 -3.97
C LEU A 111 -0.27 3.01 -2.74
N VAL A 112 -0.60 3.79 -1.73
CA VAL A 112 -0.03 3.68 -0.40
C VAL A 112 -1.15 3.17 0.52
N CYS A 113 -0.82 2.40 1.55
CA CYS A 113 -1.74 1.99 2.63
C CYS A 113 -0.93 1.75 3.91
N SER A 114 -1.57 1.55 5.05
CA SER A 114 -0.90 1.11 6.28
C SER A 114 -1.28 -0.33 6.63
N THR A 115 -0.37 -1.05 7.29
CA THR A 115 -0.67 -2.31 7.98
C THR A 115 -1.08 -2.06 9.43
N ASP A 116 -1.72 -3.05 10.05
CA ASP A 116 -1.88 -3.13 11.49
C ASP A 116 -0.55 -3.50 12.19
N GLY A 117 -0.59 -3.70 13.51
CA GLY A 117 0.60 -4.09 14.29
C GLY A 117 1.11 -5.51 14.00
N ALA A 118 0.37 -6.33 13.25
CA ALA A 118 0.78 -7.66 12.85
C ALA A 118 1.42 -7.69 11.45
N GLY A 119 1.44 -6.57 10.72
CA GLY A 119 1.89 -6.51 9.33
C GLY A 119 0.80 -6.94 8.34
N ILE A 120 -0.47 -6.89 8.74
CA ILE A 120 -1.62 -7.27 7.93
C ILE A 120 -2.35 -6.00 7.49
N LEU A 121 -2.75 -5.98 6.22
CA LEU A 121 -3.74 -5.04 5.72
C LEU A 121 -4.89 -5.83 5.12
N GLU A 122 -6.05 -5.22 4.99
CA GLU A 122 -7.21 -5.86 4.37
C GLU A 122 -7.46 -5.29 2.99
N TRP A 123 -7.99 -6.12 2.10
CA TRP A 123 -8.40 -5.67 0.78
C TRP A 123 -9.63 -6.39 0.27
N ARG A 124 -10.33 -5.77 -0.68
CA ARG A 124 -11.50 -6.35 -1.35
C ARG A 124 -11.53 -5.90 -2.80
N ALA A 125 -12.37 -6.56 -3.58
CA ALA A 125 -12.60 -6.20 -4.96
C ALA A 125 -14.09 -6.22 -5.34
N SER A 126 -14.50 -5.27 -6.18
CA SER A 126 -15.89 -5.07 -6.60
C SER A 126 -16.43 -6.12 -7.57
N SER A 127 -15.57 -6.96 -8.17
CA SER A 127 -15.97 -8.03 -9.10
C SER A 127 -15.15 -9.30 -8.86
N SER A 128 -15.72 -10.44 -9.28
CA SER A 128 -15.33 -11.76 -8.80
C SER A 128 -14.66 -12.67 -9.85
N SER A 129 -14.05 -12.13 -10.91
CA SER A 129 -13.40 -12.99 -11.91
C SER A 129 -12.17 -12.38 -12.58
N THR A 130 -11.67 -11.25 -12.07
CA THR A 130 -10.49 -10.58 -12.61
C THR A 130 -9.24 -11.12 -11.93
N ASN A 131 -8.21 -11.44 -12.72
CA ASN A 131 -6.90 -11.74 -12.17
C ASN A 131 -6.25 -10.44 -11.68
N VAL A 132 -5.86 -10.44 -10.41
CA VAL A 132 -5.20 -9.35 -9.73
C VAL A 132 -3.82 -9.83 -9.29
N LYS A 133 -2.82 -8.96 -9.43
CA LYS A 133 -1.49 -9.16 -8.85
C LYS A 133 -1.15 -7.97 -7.97
N ILE A 134 -0.69 -8.24 -6.76
CA ILE A 134 -0.31 -7.21 -5.80
C ILE A 134 1.16 -7.40 -5.46
N PHE A 135 1.92 -6.33 -5.58
CA PHE A 135 3.32 -6.29 -5.21
C PHE A 135 3.53 -5.24 -4.12
N VAL A 136 4.35 -5.56 -3.13
CA VAL A 136 4.94 -4.56 -2.24
C VAL A 136 6.15 -3.99 -2.99
N ILE A 137 6.11 -2.71 -3.33
CA ILE A 137 7.22 -2.01 -3.99
C ILE A 137 8.15 -1.31 -2.99
N GLY A 138 7.68 -1.17 -1.76
CA GLY A 138 8.48 -0.74 -0.62
C GLY A 138 7.61 -0.32 0.55
N TYR A 139 8.25 -0.02 1.67
CA TYR A 139 7.57 0.30 2.91
C TYR A 139 8.44 1.15 3.84
N VAL A 140 7.78 1.79 4.81
CA VAL A 140 8.38 2.53 5.91
C VAL A 140 7.82 1.98 7.22
N ASN A 141 8.70 1.47 8.08
CA ASN A 141 8.38 1.01 9.44
C ASN A 141 8.59 2.13 10.47
#